data_AF-A0A3M0W6Y4-F1
#
_entry.id   AF-A0A3M0W6Y4-F1
#
_cell.length_a   1.000
_cell.length_b   1.000
_cell.length_c   1.000
_cell.angle_alpha   90.00
_cell.angle_beta   90.00
_cell.angle_gamma   90.00
#
_symmetry.space_group_name_H-M   'P 1'
#
loop_
_entity.id
_entity.type
_entity.pdbx_description
1 polymer ?
#
loop_
_entity_poly.entity_id
_entity_poly.type
_entity_poly.pdbx_seq_one_letter_code
_entity_poly.pdbx_strand_id
1 'polypeptide(L)'
;MSLPKKQVKRFIDLCVNNWDRIRQKLSPQNEGHRLYPSRTPKHDSDKGARADQGARHSQNNTETYNIHFQANNQGPASHGNLFTVQVQPGMSNEEFKNSVEKAARDAGVI
;
A
#
# COMPACT_ATOMS: atom_id res chain seq x y z
N MET A 1 17.87 -1.71 2.46
CA MET A 1 17.75 -0.27 2.78
C MET A 1 16.33 0.03 3.20
N SER A 2 16.14 0.66 4.35
CA SER A 2 14.83 1.13 4.84
C SER A 2 14.57 2.56 4.36
N LEU A 3 13.30 2.91 4.13
CA LEU A 3 12.92 4.28 3.82
C LEU A 3 12.90 5.14 5.09
N PRO A 4 13.25 6.43 5.02
CA PRO A 4 13.09 7.36 6.14
C PRO A 4 11.63 7.42 6.60
N LYS A 5 11.38 7.43 7.92
CA LYS A 5 10.02 7.51 8.50
C LYS A 5 9.16 8.63 7.91
N LYS A 6 9.77 9.81 7.69
CA LYS A 6 9.10 10.97 7.07
C LYS A 6 8.61 10.67 5.64
N GLN A 7 9.38 9.90 4.87
CA GLN A 7 9.03 9.51 3.52
C GLN A 7 7.92 8.46 3.50
N VAL A 8 7.96 7.50 4.43
CA VAL A 8 6.87 6.52 4.63
C VAL A 8 5.57 7.24 4.98
N LYS A 9 5.60 8.18 5.93
CA LYS A 9 4.41 8.97 6.31
C LYS A 9 3.85 9.76 5.12
N ARG A 10 4.70 10.46 4.36
CA ARG A 10 4.27 11.18 3.15
C ARG A 10 3.66 10.24 2.11
N PHE A 11 4.17 9.02 1.97
CA PHE A 11 3.61 8.02 1.08
C PHE A 11 2.23 7.53 1.56
N ILE A 12 2.07 7.29 2.86
CA ILE A 12 0.78 6.95 3.47
C ILE A 12 -0.25 8.04 3.18
N ASP A 13 0.09 9.31 3.43
CA ASP A 13 -0.81 10.45 3.16
C ASP A 13 -1.23 10.49 1.68
N LEU A 14 -0.31 10.19 0.76
CA LEU A 14 -0.63 10.12 -0.68
C LEU A 14 -1.56 8.96 -1.02
N CYS A 15 -1.36 7.80 -0.41
CA CYS A 15 -2.25 6.65 -0.58
C CYS A 15 -3.65 6.96 -0.04
N VAL A 16 -3.75 7.60 1.13
CA VAL A 16 -5.04 8.01 1.73
C VAL A 16 -5.75 9.01 0.82
N ASN A 17 -5.05 10.03 0.33
CA ASN A 17 -5.61 11.03 -0.59
C ASN A 17 -6.03 10.44 -1.95
N ASN A 18 -5.54 9.25 -2.32
CA ASN A 18 -5.87 8.55 -3.55
C ASN A 18 -6.66 7.26 -3.30
N TRP A 19 -7.21 7.07 -2.09
CA TRP A 19 -7.86 5.83 -1.70
C TRP A 19 -8.99 5.45 -2.67
N ASP A 20 -9.79 6.43 -3.12
CA ASP A 20 -10.84 6.20 -4.13
C ASP A 20 -10.34 5.50 -5.40
N ARG A 21 -9.13 5.84 -5.86
CA ARG A 21 -8.52 5.21 -7.03
C ARG A 21 -7.88 3.87 -6.71
N ILE A 22 -7.37 3.71 -5.49
CA ILE A 22 -6.77 2.46 -5.01
C ILE A 22 -7.86 1.40 -4.84
N ARG A 23 -8.97 1.73 -4.17
CA ARG A 23 -10.08 0.80 -3.92
C ARG A 23 -10.76 0.30 -5.19
N GLN A 24 -10.81 1.13 -6.25
CA GLN A 24 -11.33 0.73 -7.56
C GLN A 24 -10.47 -0.36 -8.25
N LYS A 25 -9.20 -0.48 -7.87
CA LYS A 25 -8.31 -1.53 -8.39
C LYS A 25 -8.33 -2.80 -7.54
N LEU A 26 -8.95 -2.77 -6.37
CA LEU A 26 -9.03 -3.95 -5.52
C LEU A 26 -9.97 -4.95 -6.17
N SER A 27 -9.40 -6.06 -6.62
CA SER A 27 -10.15 -7.16 -7.21
C SER A 27 -9.37 -8.47 -7.07
N PRO A 28 -10.02 -9.63 -7.09
CA PRO A 28 -9.32 -10.91 -7.04
C PRO A 28 -8.31 -11.09 -8.17
N GLN A 29 -8.58 -10.49 -9.35
CA GLN A 29 -7.71 -10.58 -10.52
C GLN A 29 -6.48 -9.67 -10.45
N ASN A 30 -6.44 -8.75 -9.48
CA ASN A 30 -5.37 -7.78 -9.31
C ASN A 30 -4.36 -8.18 -8.21
N GLU A 31 -4.41 -9.43 -7.74
CA GLU A 31 -3.42 -9.99 -6.80
C GLU A 31 -2.00 -9.92 -7.36
N GLY A 32 -1.05 -9.42 -6.55
CA GLY A 32 0.35 -9.22 -6.95
C GLY A 32 0.58 -7.98 -7.83
N HIS A 33 -0.47 -7.26 -8.21
CA HIS A 33 -0.35 -6.07 -9.07
C HIS A 33 -0.27 -4.77 -8.27
N ARG A 34 0.36 -3.76 -8.89
CA ARG A 34 0.55 -2.45 -8.27
C ARG A 34 -0.76 -1.66 -8.20
N LEU A 35 -1.10 -1.22 -7.00
CA LEU A 35 -2.22 -0.32 -6.74
C LEU A 35 -1.80 1.15 -6.88
N TYR A 36 -0.68 1.52 -6.28
CA TYR A 36 -0.17 2.91 -6.25
C TYR A 36 1.36 2.97 -6.12
N PRO A 37 2.05 3.98 -6.67
CA PRO A 37 1.56 4.89 -7.71
C PRO A 37 1.21 4.13 -8.99
N SER A 38 0.48 4.75 -9.91
CA SER A 38 0.24 4.13 -11.23
C SER A 38 1.57 3.80 -11.91
N ARG A 39 1.65 2.71 -12.70
CA ARG A 39 2.83 2.29 -13.48
C ARG A 39 3.17 3.31 -14.58
N THR A 40 3.64 4.49 -14.17
CA THR A 40 4.15 5.53 -15.05
C THR A 40 5.59 5.82 -14.65
N PRO A 41 6.59 5.54 -15.51
CA PRO A 41 8.01 5.61 -15.16
C PRO A 41 8.46 6.94 -14.54
N LYS A 42 7.80 8.05 -14.90
CA LYS A 42 8.10 9.39 -14.39
C LYS A 42 7.80 9.61 -12.90
N HIS A 43 6.97 8.77 -12.27
CA HIS A 43 6.54 8.94 -10.87
C HIS A 43 7.17 7.92 -9.90
N ASP A 44 7.85 6.91 -10.42
CA ASP A 44 8.45 5.83 -9.62
C ASP A 44 9.73 6.28 -8.88
N SER A 45 10.48 7.22 -9.46
CA SER A 45 11.68 7.81 -8.85
C SER A 45 11.37 8.73 -7.68
N ASP A 46 10.23 9.44 -7.72
CA ASP A 46 9.91 10.53 -6.80
C ASP A 46 9.32 10.06 -5.45
N LYS A 47 8.69 8.89 -5.43
CA LYS A 47 7.99 8.39 -4.23
C LYS A 47 8.87 7.48 -3.37
N GLY A 48 9.81 6.75 -3.99
CA GLY A 48 10.67 5.78 -3.30
C GLY A 48 9.93 4.60 -2.62
N ALA A 49 8.60 4.53 -2.74
CA ALA A 49 7.73 3.50 -2.19
C ALA A 49 6.60 3.17 -3.16
N ARG A 50 6.00 1.99 -3.00
CA ARG A 50 4.85 1.50 -3.77
C ARG A 50 3.90 0.71 -2.87
N ALA A 51 2.66 0.61 -3.32
CA ALA A 51 1.60 -0.19 -2.73
C ALA A 51 1.14 -1.20 -3.78
N ASP A 52 1.33 -2.49 -3.49
CA ASP A 52 0.91 -3.59 -4.34
C ASP A 52 -0.19 -4.39 -3.63
N GLN A 53 -1.12 -4.97 -4.38
CA GLN A 53 -2.14 -5.84 -3.80
C GLN A 53 -1.52 -7.19 -3.45
N GLY A 54 -1.76 -7.65 -2.23
CA GLY A 54 -1.47 -9.01 -1.79
C GLY A 54 -2.60 -9.99 -2.07
N ALA A 55 -2.40 -11.22 -1.61
CA ALA A 55 -3.41 -12.26 -1.71
C ALA A 55 -4.71 -11.85 -1.02
N ARG A 56 -5.84 -12.24 -1.63
CA ARG A 56 -7.16 -12.05 -1.02
C ARG A 56 -7.23 -12.82 0.29
N HIS A 57 -7.70 -12.16 1.35
CA HIS A 57 -8.05 -12.87 2.58
C HIS A 57 -9.57 -13.01 2.62
N SER A 58 -10.07 -14.24 2.50
CA SER A 58 -11.50 -14.53 2.46
C SER A 58 -11.91 -15.25 3.74
N GLN A 59 -12.02 -14.52 4.84
CA GLN A 59 -12.75 -15.01 6.00
C GLN A 59 -14.18 -14.47 5.95
N ASN A 60 -15.15 -15.38 5.86
CA ASN A 60 -16.58 -15.11 6.09
C ASN A 60 -17.24 -14.09 5.15
N ASN A 61 -17.25 -14.34 3.83
CA ASN A 61 -17.99 -13.58 2.81
C ASN A 61 -17.70 -12.06 2.73
N THR A 62 -16.71 -11.57 3.47
CA THR A 62 -16.28 -10.17 3.40
C THR A 62 -15.05 -10.10 2.51
N GLU A 63 -15.15 -9.37 1.39
CA GLU A 63 -14.02 -9.19 0.50
C GLU A 63 -12.97 -8.29 1.14
N THR A 64 -11.95 -8.90 1.73
CA THR A 64 -10.79 -8.18 2.24
C THR A 64 -9.57 -8.47 1.37
N TYR A 65 -8.77 -7.43 1.15
CA TYR A 65 -7.56 -7.47 0.33
C TYR A 65 -6.38 -7.03 1.19
N ASN A 66 -5.27 -7.72 1.04
CA ASN A 66 -4.01 -7.24 1.59
C ASN A 66 -3.42 -6.17 0.68
N ILE A 67 -2.82 -5.13 1.25
CA ILE A 67 -2.01 -4.16 0.55
C ILE A 67 -0.62 -4.20 1.16
N HIS A 68 0.38 -4.49 0.32
CA HIS A 68 1.78 -4.50 0.67
C HIS A 68 2.40 -3.14 0.37
N PHE A 69 2.85 -2.44 1.41
CA PHE A 69 3.62 -1.21 1.28
C PHE A 69 5.10 -1.57 1.20
N GLN A 70 5.73 -1.31 0.07
CA GLN A 70 7.09 -1.76 -0.22
C GLN A 70 8.00 -0.57 -0.54
N ALA A 71 9.27 -0.67 -0.18
CA ALA A 71 10.29 0.26 -0.65
C ALA A 71 10.55 0.04 -2.15
N ASN A 72 10.48 1.12 -2.93
CA ASN A 72 10.82 1.13 -4.35
C ASN A 72 12.33 1.36 -4.50
N ASN A 73 13.15 0.41 -4.04
CA ASN A 73 14.59 0.45 -4.28
C ASN A 73 14.83 0.14 -5.76
N GLN A 74 15.24 1.14 -6.53
CA GLN A 74 15.56 0.99 -7.95
C GLN A 74 16.85 0.16 -8.10
N GLY A 75 16.70 -1.15 -8.29
CA GLY A 75 17.80 -2.10 -8.51
C GLY A 75 17.30 -3.56 -8.49
N PRO A 76 18.18 -4.54 -8.76
CA PRO A 76 17.83 -5.97 -8.78
C PRO A 76 17.52 -6.57 -7.39
N ALA A 77 17.60 -5.77 -6.32
CA ALA A 77 17.29 -6.21 -4.97
C ALA A 77 15.77 -6.35 -4.80
N SER A 78 15.36 -7.43 -4.13
CA SER A 78 13.96 -7.65 -3.75
C SER A 78 13.40 -6.42 -3.04
N HIS A 79 12.24 -5.97 -3.50
CA HIS A 79 11.52 -4.85 -2.89
C HIS A 79 11.22 -5.20 -1.44
N GLY A 80 11.84 -4.48 -0.50
CA GLY A 80 11.62 -4.73 0.93
C GLY A 80 10.20 -4.37 1.30
N ASN A 81 9.41 -5.36 1.72
CA ASN A 81 8.09 -5.10 2.31
C ASN A 81 8.28 -4.35 3.62
N LEU A 82 7.66 -3.16 3.72
CA LEU A 82 7.70 -2.34 4.93
C LEU A 82 6.65 -2.85 5.92
N PHE A 83 5.42 -3.01 5.44
CA PHE A 83 4.29 -3.51 6.21
C PHE A 83 3.16 -3.93 5.28
N THR A 84 2.23 -4.72 5.82
CA THR A 84 1.01 -5.13 5.13
C THR A 84 -0.18 -4.62 5.92
N VAL A 85 -1.20 -4.14 5.22
CA VAL A 85 -2.48 -3.76 5.81
C VAL A 85 -3.60 -4.52 5.11
N GLN A 86 -4.55 -5.02 5.89
CA GLN A 86 -5.77 -5.64 5.37
C GLN A 86 -6.85 -4.57 5.27
N VAL A 87 -7.51 -4.48 4.12
CA VAL A 87 -8.51 -3.45 3.84
C VAL A 87 -9.73 -4.03 3.15
N GLN A 88 -10.84 -3.31 3.25
CA GLN A 88 -12.07 -3.61 2.51
C GLN A 88 -12.33 -2.49 1.49
N PRO A 89 -12.80 -2.79 0.27
CA PRO A 89 -13.11 -1.76 -0.73
C PRO A 89 -14.15 -0.74 -0.25
N GLY A 90 -15.03 -1.13 0.68
CA GLY A 90 -16.06 -0.29 1.26
C GLY A 90 -15.58 0.68 2.35
N MET A 91 -14.32 0.58 2.82
CA MET A 91 -13.79 1.47 3.86
C MET A 91 -13.75 2.92 3.38
N SER A 92 -14.05 3.84 4.30
CA SER A 92 -13.83 5.28 4.12
C SER A 92 -12.35 5.64 4.13
N ASN A 93 -12.01 6.84 3.65
CA ASN A 93 -10.64 7.37 3.69
C ASN A 93 -10.08 7.40 5.13
N GLU A 94 -10.92 7.70 6.12
CA GLU A 94 -10.53 7.78 7.53
C GLU A 94 -10.23 6.40 8.12
N GLU A 95 -11.08 5.41 7.85
CA GLU A 95 -10.85 4.02 8.27
C GLU A 95 -9.60 3.43 7.62
N PHE A 96 -9.40 3.71 6.34
CA PHE A 96 -8.19 3.31 5.61
C PHE A 96 -6.95 3.97 6.22
N LYS A 97 -6.99 5.29 6.46
CA LYS A 97 -5.89 6.01 7.10
C LYS A 97 -5.53 5.43 8.46
N ASN A 98 -6.52 5.23 9.33
CA ASN A 98 -6.31 4.69 10.67
C ASN A 98 -5.68 3.28 10.62
N SER A 99 -6.16 2.43 9.70
CA SER A 99 -5.63 1.07 9.52
C SER A 99 -4.19 1.07 9.02
N VAL A 100 -3.88 1.90 8.03
CA VAL A 100 -2.53 2.02 7.45
C VAL A 100 -1.56 2.62 8.47
N GLU A 101 -1.94 3.69 9.16
CA GLU A 101 -1.10 4.31 10.19
C GLU A 101 -0.82 3.34 11.34
N LYS A 102 -1.84 2.59 11.80
CA LYS A 102 -1.66 1.58 12.82
C LYS A 102 -0.66 0.51 12.38
N ALA A 103 -0.85 -0.07 11.20
CA ALA A 103 0.07 -1.09 10.67
C ALA A 103 1.51 -0.57 10.51
N ALA A 104 1.66 0.68 10.08
CA ALA A 104 2.97 1.32 9.95
C ALA A 104 3.65 1.59 11.31
N ARG A 105 2.87 1.97 12.35
CA ARG A 105 3.38 2.12 13.72
C ARG A 105 3.77 0.77 14.33
N ASP A 106 2.94 -0.25 14.17
CA ASP A 106 3.19 -1.60 14.67
C ASP A 106 4.45 -2.21 14.03
N ALA A 107 4.71 -1.89 12.76
CA ALA A 107 5.94 -2.26 12.04
C ALA A 107 7.16 -1.37 12.38
N GLY A 108 6.98 -0.31 13.18
CA GLY A 108 8.06 0.62 13.57
C GLY A 108 8.60 1.51 12.45
N VAL A 109 7.89 1.60 11.31
CA VAL A 109 8.35 2.34 10.12
C VAL A 109 7.89 3.81 10.10
N ILE A 110 7.03 4.22 11.04
CA ILE A 110 6.71 5.62 11.34
C ILE A 110 6.86 5.96 12.82
#